data_AF-A0A7J6V080-F1
#
_entry.id   AF-A0A7J6V080-F1
#
_cell.length_a   1.000
_cell.length_b   1.000
_cell.length_c   1.000
_cell.angle_alpha   90.00
_cell.angle_beta   90.00
_cell.angle_gamma   90.00
#
_symmetry.space_group_name_H-M   'P 1'
#
loop_
_entity.id
_entity.type
_entity.pdbx_description
1 polymer ?
#
loop_
_entity_poly.entity_id
_entity_poly.type
_entity_poly.pdbx_seq_one_letter_code
_entity_poly.pdbx_strand_id
1 'polypeptide(L)'
;MVCLKITEETEDETEFAYVKESGKGPKEWGKIHPEWKTCDNGDMQSPIDVLNTRVEVMHNLGKLKRDYQPSNATVKNRGHDIMVRWIGDAGSININGTKYNLKQCHWHSPSEHTFNGSRHQLELHMVHESSDGKMAVVGITYKHGRPDSFLEKIIPHITEVGTEERDIGVTNPGDIKVGSRKYYRYIGSLTVPPCTEGIIWTIVKKVRTTSKEQVAALREAVHDNCETNSRPIQQKKGRKVMLYTP
;
A
#
# COMPACT_ATOMS: atom_id res chain seq x y z
N MET A 1 3.04 19.97 -23.50
CA MET A 1 3.42 18.54 -23.63
C MET A 1 3.50 18.00 -22.21
N VAL A 2 2.38 17.49 -21.69
CA VAL A 2 2.31 16.96 -20.32
C VAL A 2 2.86 15.55 -20.38
N CYS A 3 4.01 15.32 -19.74
CA CYS A 3 4.52 13.97 -19.54
C CYS A 3 3.56 13.27 -18.57
N LEU A 4 2.64 12.46 -19.08
CA LEU A 4 1.78 11.62 -18.27
C LEU A 4 2.68 10.66 -17.50
N LYS A 5 2.81 10.89 -16.18
CA LYS A 5 3.39 9.90 -15.27
C LYS A 5 2.40 8.75 -15.14
N ILE A 6 2.50 7.77 -16.05
CA ILE A 6 1.65 6.56 -16.09
C ILE A 6 1.97 5.59 -14.93
N THR A 7 2.96 5.91 -14.09
CA THR A 7 3.57 5.00 -13.12
C THR A 7 3.24 5.30 -11.65
N GLU A 8 2.56 6.39 -11.36
CA GLU A 8 2.20 6.79 -10.00
C GLU A 8 0.72 6.50 -9.71
N GLU A 9 0.41 6.20 -8.45
CA GLU A 9 -0.96 6.15 -7.97
C GLU A 9 -1.63 7.51 -8.16
N THR A 10 -2.95 7.53 -8.30
CA THR A 10 -3.68 8.79 -8.33
C THR A 10 -3.55 9.53 -6.99
N GLU A 11 -3.24 10.82 -7.08
CA GLU A 11 -3.07 11.73 -5.93
C GLU A 11 -4.40 12.31 -5.44
N ASP A 12 -5.45 12.19 -6.27
CA ASP A 12 -6.84 12.48 -5.97
C ASP A 12 -7.65 11.21 -6.28
N GLU A 13 -8.13 10.55 -5.23
CA GLU A 13 -8.90 9.32 -5.35
C GLU A 13 -10.42 9.57 -5.42
N THR A 14 -10.88 10.82 -5.36
CA THR A 14 -12.34 11.14 -5.35
C THR A 14 -13.05 10.81 -6.67
N GLU A 15 -12.29 10.59 -7.74
CA GLU A 15 -12.83 10.30 -9.07
C GLU A 15 -13.41 8.88 -9.19
N PHE A 16 -12.93 7.93 -8.38
CA PHE A 16 -13.43 6.56 -8.32
C PHE A 16 -14.13 6.27 -6.97
N ALA A 17 -14.58 5.04 -6.76
CA ALA A 17 -15.18 4.63 -5.49
C ALA A 17 -14.88 3.15 -5.19
N TYR A 18 -15.10 2.74 -3.95
CA TYR A 18 -15.00 1.34 -3.52
C TYR A 18 -16.35 0.62 -3.44
N VAL A 19 -17.46 1.36 -3.50
CA VAL A 19 -18.83 0.81 -3.50
C VAL A 19 -19.11 0.12 -4.84
N LYS A 20 -19.49 -1.16 -4.81
CA LYS A 20 -19.66 -1.99 -6.02
C LYS A 20 -20.72 -1.48 -6.99
N GLU A 21 -21.80 -0.88 -6.48
CA GLU A 21 -22.99 -0.52 -7.26
C GLU A 21 -23.06 0.97 -7.60
N SER A 22 -22.00 1.75 -7.34
CA SER A 22 -21.99 3.20 -7.57
C SER A 22 -21.79 3.61 -9.04
N GLY A 23 -21.53 2.67 -9.94
CA GLY A 23 -21.04 2.96 -11.31
C GLY A 23 -19.59 3.45 -11.36
N LYS A 24 -18.95 3.70 -10.21
CA LYS A 24 -17.53 4.06 -10.06
C LYS A 24 -16.75 3.04 -9.22
N GLY A 25 -17.38 1.91 -8.90
CA GLY A 25 -16.80 0.85 -8.09
C GLY A 25 -15.64 0.11 -8.76
N PRO A 26 -14.93 -0.78 -8.04
CA PRO A 26 -13.72 -1.43 -8.55
C PRO A 26 -13.87 -2.27 -9.83
N LYS A 27 -15.09 -2.67 -10.19
CA LYS A 27 -15.39 -3.38 -11.45
C LYS A 27 -15.52 -2.45 -12.66
N GLU A 28 -15.65 -1.15 -12.42
CA GLU A 28 -15.89 -0.12 -13.43
C GLU A 28 -14.68 0.80 -13.60
N TRP A 29 -13.66 0.72 -12.74
CA TRP A 29 -12.48 1.59 -12.78
C TRP A 29 -11.84 1.67 -14.17
N GLY A 30 -11.67 0.55 -14.88
CA GLY A 30 -11.06 0.57 -16.21
C GLY A 30 -11.91 1.21 -17.31
N LYS A 31 -13.16 1.59 -17.00
CA LYS A 31 -14.09 2.28 -17.91
C LYS A 31 -14.25 3.76 -17.61
N ILE A 32 -13.76 4.24 -16.46
CA ILE A 32 -13.87 5.65 -16.06
C ILE A 32 -12.97 6.51 -16.96
N HIS A 33 -11.70 6.12 -17.10
CA HIS A 33 -10.73 6.80 -17.95
C HIS A 33 -9.95 5.83 -18.85
N PRO A 34 -9.56 6.24 -20.07
CA PRO A 34 -8.77 5.41 -20.98
C PRO A 34 -7.45 4.88 -20.38
N GLU A 35 -6.77 5.69 -19.58
CA GLU A 35 -5.51 5.35 -18.92
C GLU A 35 -5.68 4.33 -17.78
N TRP A 36 -6.90 4.10 -17.29
CA TRP A 36 -7.20 3.15 -16.23
C TRP A 36 -7.57 1.76 -16.75
N LYS A 37 -7.58 1.56 -18.08
CA LYS A 37 -8.00 0.32 -18.74
C LYS A 37 -7.33 -0.95 -18.17
N THR A 38 -6.08 -0.83 -17.71
CA THR A 38 -5.32 -1.90 -17.04
C THR A 38 -6.02 -2.48 -15.83
N CYS A 39 -6.86 -1.68 -15.14
CA CYS A 39 -7.68 -2.16 -14.02
C CYS A 39 -8.62 -3.30 -14.41
N ASP A 40 -9.08 -3.36 -15.66
CA ASP A 40 -10.04 -4.36 -16.16
C ASP A 40 -9.35 -5.50 -16.91
N ASN A 41 -8.34 -5.19 -17.72
CA ASN A 41 -7.72 -6.15 -18.65
C ASN A 41 -6.33 -6.64 -18.23
N GLY A 42 -5.81 -6.20 -17.08
CA GLY A 42 -4.53 -6.63 -16.56
C GLY A 42 -4.48 -8.13 -16.19
N ASP A 43 -3.30 -8.73 -16.34
CA ASP A 43 -3.04 -10.14 -16.03
C ASP A 43 -2.29 -10.34 -14.71
N MET A 44 -1.69 -9.27 -14.18
CA MET A 44 -0.90 -9.26 -12.96
C MET A 44 -1.47 -8.30 -11.91
N GLN A 45 -2.79 -8.15 -11.86
CA GLN A 45 -3.48 -7.25 -10.93
C GLN A 45 -3.32 -7.65 -9.45
N SER A 46 -3.28 -6.65 -8.58
CA SER A 46 -3.25 -6.74 -7.11
C SER A 46 -4.54 -6.11 -6.51
N PRO A 47 -4.95 -6.50 -5.29
CA PRO A 47 -4.32 -7.45 -4.37
C PRO A 47 -4.62 -8.91 -4.74
N ILE A 48 -3.94 -9.86 -4.10
CA ILE A 48 -4.18 -11.32 -4.27
C ILE A 48 -4.40 -12.02 -2.93
N ASP A 49 -4.96 -13.23 -2.99
CA ASP A 49 -4.95 -14.15 -1.84
C ASP A 49 -3.59 -14.85 -1.69
N VAL A 50 -2.96 -14.65 -0.53
CA VAL A 50 -1.67 -15.25 -0.17
C VAL A 50 -1.92 -16.61 0.50
N LEU A 51 -1.97 -17.65 -0.34
CA LEU A 51 -2.19 -19.04 0.09
C LEU A 51 -0.90 -19.69 0.59
N ASN A 52 -0.83 -20.03 1.88
CA ASN A 52 0.35 -20.65 2.49
C ASN A 52 0.74 -21.99 1.85
N THR A 53 -0.22 -22.73 1.30
CA THR A 53 -0.01 -24.05 0.67
C THR A 53 0.53 -23.98 -0.76
N ARG A 54 0.58 -22.77 -1.35
CA ARG A 54 0.98 -22.56 -2.77
C ARG A 54 2.13 -21.55 -2.90
N VAL A 55 2.98 -21.46 -1.87
CA VAL A 55 4.18 -20.62 -1.90
C VAL A 55 5.43 -21.46 -2.13
N GLU A 56 6.31 -20.96 -2.99
CA GLU A 56 7.63 -21.54 -3.23
C GLU A 56 8.61 -20.92 -2.22
N VAL A 57 9.20 -21.73 -1.35
CA VAL A 57 10.19 -21.23 -0.37
C VAL A 57 11.49 -20.92 -1.11
N MET A 58 11.90 -19.66 -1.09
CA MET A 58 13.09 -19.19 -1.81
C MET A 58 14.02 -18.43 -0.86
N HIS A 59 15.02 -19.15 -0.34
CA HIS A 59 16.03 -18.56 0.57
C HIS A 59 16.95 -17.55 -0.12
N ASN A 60 17.15 -17.68 -1.43
CA ASN A 60 18.00 -16.79 -2.22
C ASN A 60 17.40 -15.38 -2.46
N LEU A 61 16.13 -15.14 -2.10
CA LEU A 61 15.54 -13.80 -2.13
C LEU A 61 16.26 -12.81 -1.21
N GLY A 62 16.95 -13.32 -0.19
CA GLY A 62 17.71 -12.51 0.76
C GLY A 62 16.84 -11.72 1.74
N LYS A 63 17.49 -11.16 2.75
CA LYS A 63 16.81 -10.32 3.75
C LYS A 63 16.32 -9.04 3.08
N LEU A 64 15.12 -8.58 3.45
CA LEU A 64 14.66 -7.24 3.07
C LEU A 64 15.58 -6.20 3.73
N LYS A 65 16.49 -5.63 2.93
CA LYS A 65 17.42 -4.58 3.36
C LYS A 65 16.68 -3.25 3.27
N ARG A 66 16.54 -2.60 4.42
CA ARG A 66 15.90 -1.28 4.59
C ARG A 66 16.94 -0.35 5.18
N ASP A 67 17.14 0.78 4.53
CA ASP A 67 18.07 1.83 4.93
C ASP A 67 17.28 3.14 4.90
N TYR A 68 16.43 3.32 5.91
CA TYR A 68 15.56 4.48 6.06
C TYR A 68 16.21 5.50 6.99
N GLN A 69 15.92 6.78 6.74
CA GLN A 69 16.40 7.89 7.55
C GLN A 69 15.28 8.91 7.81
N PRO A 70 15.34 9.66 8.92
CA PRO A 70 14.39 10.74 9.18
C PRO A 70 14.41 11.78 8.06
N SER A 71 13.23 12.24 7.66
CA SER A 71 13.08 13.28 6.64
C SER A 71 11.76 14.03 6.84
N ASN A 72 11.65 15.24 6.29
CA ASN A 72 10.41 16.01 6.35
C ASN A 72 9.29 15.27 5.62
N ALA A 73 8.12 15.24 6.24
CA ALA A 73 6.96 14.56 5.70
C ALA A 73 5.70 15.41 5.84
N THR A 74 4.71 15.06 5.03
CA THR A 74 3.37 15.61 5.04
C THR A 74 2.35 14.49 5.22
N VAL A 75 1.18 14.84 5.75
CA VAL A 75 -0.02 14.00 5.75
C VAL A 75 -1.03 14.61 4.78
N LYS A 76 -1.67 13.76 3.98
CA LYS A 76 -2.69 14.17 3.02
C LYS A 76 -3.82 13.15 3.03
N ASN A 77 -5.05 13.65 3.09
CA ASN A 77 -6.23 12.87 2.76
C ASN A 77 -6.42 12.88 1.24
N ARG A 78 -6.33 11.72 0.58
CA ARG A 78 -6.48 11.62 -0.87
C ARG A 78 -7.92 11.36 -1.31
N GLY A 79 -8.89 11.48 -0.40
CA GLY A 79 -10.29 11.19 -0.65
C GLY A 79 -10.68 9.80 -0.13
N HIS A 80 -9.94 8.73 -0.47
CA HIS A 80 -10.27 7.38 0.00
C HIS A 80 -9.27 6.77 0.99
N ASP A 81 -8.09 7.37 1.12
CA ASP A 81 -7.08 6.97 2.08
C ASP A 81 -6.33 8.16 2.69
N ILE A 82 -5.54 7.84 3.70
CA ILE A 82 -4.62 8.78 4.33
C ILE A 82 -3.21 8.39 3.90
N MET A 83 -2.49 9.36 3.33
CA MET A 83 -1.13 9.21 2.87
C MET A 83 -0.18 10.01 3.78
N VAL A 84 0.95 9.40 4.16
CA VAL A 84 2.15 10.11 4.60
C VAL A 84 3.13 10.16 3.43
N ARG A 85 3.52 11.36 3.00
CA ARG A 85 4.49 11.55 1.91
C ARG A 85 5.76 12.17 2.45
N TRP A 86 6.92 11.61 2.10
CA TRP A 86 8.21 12.21 2.45
C TRP A 86 8.67 13.14 1.33
N ILE A 87 8.97 14.39 1.68
CA ILE A 87 9.38 15.44 0.74
C ILE A 87 10.89 15.37 0.47
N GLY A 88 11.68 14.97 1.46
CA GLY A 88 13.12 14.77 1.31
C GLY A 88 13.50 13.29 1.13
N ASP A 89 14.80 13.00 1.21
CA ASP A 89 15.30 11.62 1.14
C ASP A 89 14.97 10.86 2.44
N ALA A 90 13.95 10.01 2.39
CA ALA A 90 13.55 9.13 3.49
C ALA A 90 14.34 7.80 3.52
N GLY A 91 15.33 7.66 2.65
CA GLY A 91 16.08 6.44 2.45
C GLY A 91 15.35 5.46 1.52
N SER A 92 15.70 4.19 1.61
CA SER A 92 15.38 3.22 0.55
C SER A 92 15.33 1.77 0.99
N ILE A 93 14.84 0.92 0.09
CA ILE A 93 15.08 -0.52 0.11
C ILE A 93 15.98 -0.94 -1.05
N ASN A 94 16.67 -2.06 -0.89
CA ASN A 94 17.43 -2.67 -1.97
C ASN A 94 16.86 -4.04 -2.35
N ILE A 95 16.56 -4.24 -3.62
CA ILE A 95 16.07 -5.50 -4.18
C ILE A 95 16.99 -5.89 -5.33
N ASN A 96 17.73 -7.00 -5.16
CA ASN A 96 18.65 -7.53 -6.17
C ASN A 96 19.66 -6.50 -6.72
N GLY A 97 20.16 -5.61 -5.87
CA GLY A 97 21.12 -4.57 -6.25
C GLY A 97 20.46 -3.26 -6.70
N THR A 98 19.18 -3.26 -7.05
CA THR A 98 18.44 -2.03 -7.40
C THR A 98 17.96 -1.32 -6.14
N LYS A 99 18.25 -0.02 -6.04
CA LYS A 99 17.78 0.87 -4.97
C LYS A 99 16.39 1.41 -5.32
N TYR A 100 15.44 1.32 -4.39
CA TYR A 100 14.10 1.90 -4.49
C TYR A 100 13.91 2.86 -3.31
N ASN A 101 13.85 4.15 -3.59
CA ASN A 101 13.69 5.21 -2.59
C ASN A 101 12.24 5.24 -2.08
N LEU A 102 12.05 5.34 -0.77
CA LEU A 102 10.72 5.46 -0.18
C LEU A 102 10.12 6.81 -0.57
N LYS A 103 8.86 6.80 -1.02
CA LYS A 103 8.12 8.01 -1.42
C LYS A 103 7.00 8.33 -0.46
N GLN A 104 6.16 7.34 -0.18
CA GLN A 104 4.99 7.50 0.66
C GLN A 104 4.61 6.20 1.35
N CYS A 105 3.72 6.32 2.33
CA CYS A 105 2.94 5.20 2.80
C CYS A 105 1.48 5.59 3.00
N HIS A 106 0.58 4.62 2.90
CA HIS A 106 -0.86 4.82 3.08
C HIS A 106 -1.54 3.55 3.61
N TRP A 107 -2.79 3.68 4.06
CA TRP A 107 -3.51 2.60 4.74
C TRP A 107 -4.83 2.23 4.09
N HIS A 108 -5.08 0.92 4.04
CA HIS A 108 -6.37 0.34 3.67
C HIS A 108 -7.01 -0.38 4.85
N SER A 109 -8.32 -0.19 5.03
CA SER A 109 -9.14 -0.96 5.98
C SER A 109 -10.41 -1.49 5.30
N PRO A 110 -10.69 -2.81 5.38
CA PRO A 110 -9.80 -3.87 5.88
C PRO A 110 -8.51 -4.04 5.05
N SER A 111 -7.68 -5.05 5.35
CA SER A 111 -6.51 -5.34 4.50
C SER A 111 -6.94 -5.68 3.08
N GLU A 112 -6.16 -5.25 2.08
CA GLU A 112 -6.41 -5.54 0.68
C GLU A 112 -6.00 -6.96 0.30
N HIS A 113 -4.84 -7.42 0.78
CA HIS A 113 -4.46 -8.81 0.67
C HIS A 113 -5.29 -9.67 1.62
N THR A 114 -5.60 -10.88 1.18
CA THR A 114 -6.17 -11.93 2.02
C THR A 114 -5.12 -13.01 2.29
N PHE A 115 -5.30 -13.75 3.37
CA PHE A 115 -4.43 -14.85 3.78
C PHE A 115 -5.29 -16.08 4.01
N ASN A 116 -5.24 -17.02 3.07
CA ASN A 116 -6.15 -18.18 3.04
C ASN A 116 -7.63 -17.75 3.11
N GLY A 117 -7.99 -16.78 2.27
CA GLY A 117 -9.35 -16.25 2.16
C GLY A 117 -9.79 -15.29 3.27
N SER A 118 -8.98 -15.08 4.32
CA SER A 118 -9.31 -14.16 5.42
C SER A 118 -8.64 -12.80 5.26
N ARG A 119 -9.37 -11.71 5.52
CA ARG A 119 -8.80 -10.36 5.63
C ARG A 119 -8.32 -10.06 7.05
N HIS A 120 -7.33 -9.19 7.14
CA HIS A 120 -6.91 -8.51 8.36
C HIS A 120 -7.61 -7.14 8.47
N GLN A 121 -7.42 -6.45 9.59
CA GLN A 121 -8.20 -5.25 9.93
C GLN A 121 -7.65 -3.97 9.27
N LEU A 122 -6.35 -3.97 8.96
CA LEU A 122 -5.67 -2.87 8.32
C LEU A 122 -4.50 -3.41 7.49
N GLU A 123 -4.13 -2.68 6.45
CA GLU A 123 -2.91 -2.89 5.69
C GLU A 123 -2.23 -1.56 5.39
N LEU A 124 -0.95 -1.47 5.69
CA LEU A 124 -0.08 -0.35 5.33
C LEU A 124 0.69 -0.72 4.07
N HIS A 125 0.68 0.15 3.08
CA HIS A 125 1.54 0.08 1.91
C HIS A 125 2.64 1.13 2.02
N MET A 126 3.89 0.70 1.90
CA MET A 126 5.04 1.60 1.76
C MET A 126 5.51 1.56 0.32
N VAL A 127 5.34 2.66 -0.40
CA VAL A 127 5.58 2.75 -1.84
C VAL A 127 6.97 3.32 -2.11
N HIS A 128 7.74 2.62 -2.94
CA HIS A 128 9.11 2.95 -3.28
C HIS A 128 9.30 2.99 -4.79
N GLU A 129 10.22 3.84 -5.24
CA GLU A 129 10.53 4.05 -6.65
C GLU A 129 12.04 4.06 -6.87
N SER A 130 12.53 3.37 -7.89
CA SER A 130 13.92 3.42 -8.33
C SER A 130 14.20 4.60 -9.26
N SER A 131 15.47 4.89 -9.53
CA SER A 131 15.86 5.98 -10.43
C SER A 131 15.38 5.81 -11.88
N ASP A 132 15.07 4.58 -12.29
CA ASP A 132 14.52 4.23 -13.61
C ASP A 132 12.98 4.07 -13.59
N GLY A 133 12.30 4.53 -12.54
CA GLY A 133 10.84 4.54 -12.45
C GLY A 133 10.19 3.19 -12.15
N LYS A 134 10.96 2.17 -11.75
CA LYS A 134 10.41 0.89 -11.29
C LYS A 134 9.88 1.05 -9.87
N MET A 135 8.78 0.38 -9.59
CA MET A 135 8.05 0.52 -8.33
C MET A 135 8.13 -0.76 -7.50
N ALA A 136 8.25 -0.58 -6.18
CA ALA A 136 8.21 -1.66 -5.21
C ALA A 136 7.38 -1.25 -4.00
N VAL A 137 6.52 -2.15 -3.53
CA VAL A 137 5.65 -1.91 -2.37
C VAL A 137 5.95 -2.91 -1.27
N VAL A 138 6.10 -2.41 -0.05
CA VAL A 138 6.17 -3.24 1.16
C VAL A 138 4.82 -3.15 1.87
N GLY A 139 4.12 -4.28 1.96
CA GLY A 139 2.83 -4.40 2.64
C GLY A 139 2.99 -4.92 4.07
N ILE A 140 2.33 -4.28 5.04
CA ILE A 140 2.27 -4.70 6.44
C ILE A 140 0.81 -4.81 6.86
N THR A 141 0.39 -5.98 7.33
CA THR A 141 -1.00 -6.21 7.74
C THR A 141 -1.15 -6.23 9.25
N TYR A 142 -2.31 -5.77 9.74
CA TYR A 142 -2.57 -5.62 11.17
C TYR A 142 -3.87 -6.31 11.58
N LYS A 143 -3.84 -6.97 12.74
CA LYS A 143 -5.05 -7.37 13.47
C LYS A 143 -5.30 -6.41 14.62
N HIS A 144 -6.51 -6.42 15.19
CA HIS A 144 -6.75 -5.66 16.42
C HIS A 144 -5.87 -6.16 17.56
N GLY A 145 -5.38 -5.22 18.37
CA GLY A 145 -4.54 -5.47 19.53
C GLY A 145 -4.03 -4.16 20.12
N ARG A 146 -2.77 -4.15 20.56
CA ARG A 146 -2.13 -2.93 21.07
C ARG A 146 -2.00 -1.87 19.97
N PRO A 147 -2.11 -0.58 20.31
CA PRO A 147 -1.87 0.51 19.38
C PRO A 147 -0.53 0.35 18.64
N ASP A 148 -0.53 0.68 17.36
CA ASP A 148 0.70 0.82 16.59
C ASP A 148 1.35 2.17 16.90
N SER A 149 2.62 2.14 17.25
CA SER A 149 3.36 3.32 17.72
C SER A 149 3.64 4.35 16.64
N PHE A 150 3.59 3.98 15.35
CA PHE A 150 3.74 4.96 14.28
C PHE A 150 2.40 5.67 14.05
N LEU A 151 1.30 4.91 13.98
CA LEU A 151 -0.06 5.48 13.91
C LEU A 151 -0.35 6.43 15.08
N GLU A 152 0.07 6.08 16.29
CA GLU A 152 -0.11 6.92 17.48
C GLU A 152 0.53 8.31 17.33
N LYS A 153 1.67 8.41 16.64
CA LYS A 153 2.33 9.70 16.38
C LYS A 153 1.61 10.53 15.32
N ILE A 154 1.03 9.89 14.30
CA ILE A 154 0.46 10.60 13.15
C ILE A 154 -1.03 10.90 13.29
N ILE A 155 -1.78 10.14 14.11
CA ILE A 155 -3.23 10.32 14.28
C ILE A 155 -3.65 11.76 14.60
N PRO A 156 -2.96 12.52 15.49
CA PRO A 156 -3.31 13.92 15.72
C PRO A 156 -3.28 14.77 14.45
N HIS A 157 -2.36 14.48 13.52
CA HIS A 157 -2.30 15.14 12.23
C HIS A 157 -3.40 14.67 11.28
N ILE A 158 -3.75 13.38 11.32
CA ILE A 158 -4.83 12.78 10.52
C ILE A 158 -6.18 13.37 10.89
N THR A 159 -6.47 13.56 12.18
CA THR A 159 -7.75 14.12 12.63
C THR A 159 -7.95 15.59 12.24
N GLU A 160 -6.88 16.27 11.85
CA GLU A 160 -6.85 17.70 11.55
C GLU A 160 -6.54 18.01 10.07
N VAL A 161 -6.21 17.00 9.24
CA VAL A 161 -5.78 17.19 7.85
C VAL A 161 -6.88 17.78 6.95
N GLY A 162 -8.14 17.49 7.24
CA GLY A 162 -9.26 17.92 6.40
C GLY A 162 -9.05 17.48 4.95
N THR A 163 -9.14 18.42 4.00
CA THR A 163 -8.90 18.20 2.57
C THR A 163 -7.56 18.77 2.08
N GLU A 164 -6.80 19.45 2.94
CA GLU A 164 -5.52 20.06 2.58
C GLU A 164 -4.33 19.19 3.02
N GLU A 165 -3.21 19.29 2.31
CA GLU A 165 -1.98 18.62 2.72
C GLU A 165 -1.33 19.37 3.89
N ARG A 166 -0.90 18.62 4.92
CA ARG A 166 -0.36 19.18 6.15
C ARG A 166 1.07 18.73 6.42
N ASP A 167 1.95 19.67 6.73
CA ASP A 167 3.30 19.38 7.23
C ASP A 167 3.24 18.74 8.63
N ILE A 168 3.96 17.62 8.81
CA ILE A 168 4.07 16.88 10.08
C ILE A 168 5.51 16.84 10.61
N GLY A 169 6.40 17.65 10.03
CA GLY A 169 7.80 17.78 10.37
C GLY A 169 8.64 16.55 10.03
N VAL A 170 9.77 16.44 10.71
CA VAL A 170 10.71 15.33 10.53
C VAL A 170 10.09 14.03 11.04
N THR A 171 9.79 13.11 10.13
CA THR A 171 9.21 11.80 10.42
C THR A 171 10.17 10.70 10.00
N ASN A 172 10.49 9.77 10.91
CA ASN A 172 11.38 8.65 10.63
C ASN A 172 10.60 7.42 10.14
N PRO A 173 10.75 6.98 8.86
CA PRO A 173 10.11 5.75 8.38
C PRO A 173 10.61 4.49 9.11
N GLY A 174 11.79 4.54 9.73
CA GLY A 174 12.32 3.48 10.59
C GLY A 174 11.42 3.15 11.79
N ASP A 175 10.54 4.07 12.20
CA ASP A 175 9.56 3.85 13.27
C ASP A 175 8.43 2.89 12.86
N ILE A 176 8.24 2.66 11.55
CA ILE A 176 7.30 1.68 11.02
C ILE A 176 7.86 0.26 11.27
N LYS A 177 7.25 -0.41 12.26
CA LYS A 177 7.70 -1.72 12.74
C LYS A 177 7.26 -2.85 11.80
N VAL A 178 8.14 -3.25 10.89
CA VAL A 178 7.99 -4.49 10.09
C VAL A 178 7.95 -5.75 10.97
N GLY A 179 8.86 -5.84 11.96
CA GLY A 179 8.82 -6.87 13.01
C GLY A 179 9.04 -8.33 12.57
N SER A 180 9.41 -8.58 11.31
CA SER A 180 9.70 -9.90 10.75
C SER A 180 10.79 -9.84 9.68
N ARG A 181 11.59 -10.90 9.58
CA ARG A 181 12.50 -11.14 8.45
C ARG A 181 11.84 -11.95 7.33
N LYS A 182 10.73 -12.64 7.61
CA LYS A 182 9.98 -13.46 6.64
C LYS A 182 8.97 -12.61 5.89
N TYR A 183 8.87 -12.80 4.58
CA TYR A 183 7.96 -12.06 3.70
C TYR A 183 7.59 -12.90 2.49
N TYR A 184 6.45 -12.57 1.88
CA TYR A 184 6.03 -13.06 0.58
C TYR A 184 6.46 -12.06 -0.51
N ARG A 185 6.81 -12.56 -1.70
CA ARG A 185 7.22 -11.76 -2.85
C ARG A 185 6.45 -12.22 -4.09
N TYR A 186 5.90 -11.26 -4.83
CA TYR A 186 5.29 -11.51 -6.14
C TYR A 186 5.33 -10.23 -7.00
N ILE A 187 5.07 -10.39 -8.30
CA ILE A 187 4.89 -9.26 -9.23
C ILE A 187 3.40 -9.00 -9.39
N GLY A 188 3.00 -7.76 -9.17
CA GLY A 188 1.61 -7.33 -9.10
C GLY A 188 1.36 -6.00 -9.81
N SER A 189 0.34 -5.30 -9.35
CA SER A 189 -0.05 -3.97 -9.82
C SER A 189 -0.20 -2.98 -8.66
N LEU A 190 -0.42 -1.71 -8.98
CA LEU A 190 -1.07 -0.78 -8.06
C LEU A 190 -2.49 -1.28 -7.75
N THR A 191 -2.96 -1.03 -6.53
CA THR A 191 -4.29 -1.47 -6.05
C THR A 191 -5.35 -0.38 -6.18
N VAL A 192 -4.97 0.78 -6.69
CA VAL A 192 -5.83 1.88 -7.13
C VAL A 192 -5.56 2.19 -8.60
N PRO A 193 -6.46 2.88 -9.31
CA PRO A 193 -6.18 3.37 -10.66
C PRO A 193 -4.89 4.21 -10.71
N PRO A 194 -4.08 4.09 -11.79
CA PRO A 194 -4.33 3.40 -13.06
C PRO A 194 -4.10 1.88 -13.05
N CYS A 195 -3.91 1.25 -11.89
CA CYS A 195 -3.67 -0.19 -11.75
C CYS A 195 -2.44 -0.71 -12.53
N THR A 196 -1.42 0.14 -12.67
CA THR A 196 -0.19 -0.16 -13.41
C THR A 196 0.49 -1.43 -12.88
N GLU A 197 0.84 -2.34 -13.78
CA GLU A 197 1.47 -3.63 -13.47
C GLU A 197 3.00 -3.54 -13.40
N GLY A 198 3.65 -4.63 -12.99
CA GLY A 198 5.11 -4.71 -12.84
C GLY A 198 5.61 -4.28 -11.46
N ILE A 199 4.71 -4.09 -10.51
CA ILE A 199 5.03 -3.69 -9.13
C ILE A 199 5.62 -4.87 -8.36
N ILE A 200 6.79 -4.66 -7.75
CA ILE A 200 7.39 -5.68 -6.87
C ILE A 200 6.73 -5.61 -5.49
N TRP A 201 5.86 -6.56 -5.18
CA TRP A 201 5.19 -6.63 -3.89
C TRP A 201 5.97 -7.46 -2.87
N THR A 202 6.19 -6.88 -1.69
CA THR A 202 6.80 -7.55 -0.53
C THR A 202 5.84 -7.52 0.65
N ILE A 203 5.12 -8.61 0.90
CA ILE A 203 4.14 -8.69 2.00
C ILE A 203 4.82 -9.30 3.24
N VAL A 204 4.93 -8.51 4.30
CA VAL A 204 5.56 -8.95 5.55
C VAL A 204 4.71 -10.05 6.18
N LYS A 205 5.32 -11.22 6.47
CA LYS A 205 4.57 -12.39 6.96
C LYS A 205 4.00 -12.22 8.37
N LYS A 206 4.61 -11.37 9.20
CA LYS A 206 4.12 -11.13 10.56
C LYS A 206 2.99 -10.13 10.54
N VAL A 207 1.84 -10.56 11.04
CA VAL A 207 0.70 -9.69 11.32
C VAL A 207 1.02 -8.82 12.54
N ARG A 208 1.01 -7.51 12.34
CA ARG A 208 1.20 -6.49 13.39
C ARG A 208 -0.12 -6.25 14.14
N THR A 209 -0.09 -5.37 15.13
CA THR A 209 -1.29 -5.00 15.89
C THR A 209 -1.54 -3.50 15.79
N THR A 210 -2.81 -3.12 15.73
CA THR A 210 -3.29 -1.75 15.82
C THR A 210 -4.56 -1.74 16.69
N SER A 211 -4.90 -0.63 17.33
CA SER A 211 -6.15 -0.56 18.11
C SER A 211 -7.36 -0.34 17.21
N LYS A 212 -8.58 -0.47 17.75
CA LYS A 212 -9.80 -0.21 16.99
C LYS A 212 -9.94 1.29 16.69
N GLU A 213 -9.57 2.11 17.65
CA GLU A 213 -9.63 3.56 17.62
C GLU A 213 -8.69 4.12 16.53
N GLN A 214 -7.51 3.52 16.35
CA GLN A 214 -6.60 3.91 15.27
C GLN A 214 -7.16 3.61 13.88
N VAL A 215 -7.83 2.47 13.71
CA VAL A 215 -8.49 2.10 12.45
C VAL A 215 -9.68 3.03 12.19
N ALA A 216 -10.48 3.33 13.23
CA ALA A 216 -11.59 4.27 13.16
C ALA A 216 -11.11 5.66 12.74
N ALA A 217 -10.05 6.20 13.36
CA ALA A 217 -9.51 7.51 13.02
C ALA A 217 -9.10 7.63 11.54
N LEU A 218 -8.51 6.57 10.95
CA LEU A 218 -8.18 6.54 9.53
C LEU A 218 -9.43 6.57 8.63
N ARG A 219 -10.49 5.84 9.00
CA ARG A 219 -11.73 5.76 8.20
C ARG A 219 -12.62 6.98 8.36
N GLU A 220 -12.66 7.56 9.56
CA GLU A 220 -13.41 8.78 9.83
C GLU A 220 -12.81 9.97 9.08
N ALA A 221 -11.49 10.04 8.94
CA ALA A 221 -10.81 11.18 8.30
C ALA A 221 -11.11 11.33 6.80
N VAL A 222 -11.39 10.26 6.07
CA VAL A 222 -11.54 10.30 4.60
C VAL A 222 -12.91 10.78 4.13
N HIS A 223 -13.96 10.65 4.95
CA HIS A 223 -15.33 11.11 4.65
C HIS A 223 -15.90 10.70 3.27
N ASP A 224 -15.46 9.56 2.74
CA ASP A 224 -15.78 9.10 1.39
C ASP A 224 -17.12 8.38 1.24
N ASN A 225 -17.91 8.32 2.32
CA ASN A 225 -19.13 7.51 2.44
C ASN A 225 -18.92 6.02 2.10
N CYS A 226 -17.67 5.56 2.08
CA CYS A 226 -17.33 4.17 1.84
C CYS A 226 -16.97 3.51 3.17
N GLU A 227 -17.62 2.38 3.47
CA GLU A 227 -17.28 1.59 4.66
C GLU A 227 -15.84 1.06 4.59
N THR A 228 -15.29 0.90 3.38
CA THR A 228 -13.97 0.30 3.14
C THR A 228 -13.28 0.97 1.95
N ASN A 229 -11.96 1.01 1.97
CA ASN A 229 -11.12 1.37 0.82
C ASN A 229 -10.27 0.18 0.33
N SER A 230 -10.81 -1.05 0.39
CA SER A 230 -10.08 -2.24 -0.06
C SER A 230 -10.58 -2.71 -1.42
N ARG A 231 -9.71 -2.75 -2.42
CA ARG A 231 -9.98 -3.39 -3.70
C ARG A 231 -10.28 -4.89 -3.47
N PRO A 232 -11.27 -5.46 -4.19
CA PRO A 232 -11.48 -6.90 -4.20
C PRO A 232 -10.24 -7.67 -4.64
N ILE A 233 -10.08 -8.90 -4.14
CA ILE A 233 -8.99 -9.80 -4.55
C ILE A 233 -9.05 -10.07 -6.06
N GLN A 234 -7.88 -10.04 -6.69
CA GLN A 234 -7.69 -10.27 -8.11
C GLN A 234 -7.23 -11.70 -8.36
N GLN A 235 -7.53 -12.22 -9.55
CA GLN A 235 -7.15 -13.59 -9.90
C GLN A 235 -5.63 -13.73 -9.99
N LYS A 236 -5.08 -14.79 -9.37
CA LYS A 236 -3.63 -15.06 -9.37
C LYS A 236 -3.09 -15.40 -10.76
N LYS A 237 -3.92 -15.90 -11.69
CA LYS A 237 -3.55 -16.23 -13.09
C LYS A 237 -2.21 -16.99 -13.23
N GLY A 238 -1.95 -17.97 -12.36
CA GLY A 238 -0.72 -18.78 -12.40
C GLY A 238 0.55 -18.12 -11.86
N ARG A 239 0.50 -16.83 -11.44
CA ARG A 239 1.65 -16.12 -10.85
C ARG A 239 2.24 -16.89 -9.68
N LYS A 240 3.57 -16.98 -9.59
CA LYS A 240 4.24 -17.55 -8.42
C LYS A 240 4.24 -16.54 -7.28
N VAL A 241 3.98 -17.03 -6.06
CA VAL A 241 4.19 -16.26 -4.82
C VAL A 241 5.32 -16.96 -4.08
N MET A 242 6.41 -16.24 -3.88
CA MET A 242 7.61 -16.77 -3.24
C MET A 242 7.57 -16.42 -1.75
N LEU A 243 8.03 -17.32 -0.89
CA LEU A 243 8.18 -17.08 0.54
C LEU A 243 9.67 -17.04 0.90
N TYR A 244 10.14 -15.89 1.36
CA TYR A 244 11.45 -15.81 2.00
C TYR A 244 11.33 -16.22 3.47
N THR A 245 12.13 -17.21 3.87
CA THR A 245 12.44 -17.51 5.27
C THR A 245 13.96 -17.54 5.43
N PRO A 246 14.52 -16.83 6.43
CA PRO A 246 15.90 -17.04 6.85
C PRO A 246 16.13 -18.48 7.31
#